data_AF-Q93484-F1
#
_entry.id   AF-Q93484-F1
#
_cell.length_a   1.000
_cell.length_b   1.000
_cell.length_c   1.000
_cell.angle_alpha   90.00
_cell.angle_beta   90.00
_cell.angle_gamma   90.00
#
_symmetry.space_group_name_H-M   'P 1'
#
loop_
_entity.id
_entity.type
_entity.pdbx_description
1 polymer ?
#
loop_
_entity_poly.entity_id
_entity_poly.type
_entity_poly.pdbx_seq_one_letter_code
_entity_poly.pdbx_strand_id
1 'polypeptide(L)'
;MGNLMTRSLPDHYLPTELPLVYPEEYCVYPTNRRKTPEELEMYRMNAKSLSECQAGEFPFYGDEGTAKNYRHSIGNILAKMTTLKAYYDQVYTTGLRGGKINGLIQLFCNQVNILCHHYEIFFRESSVKVDKYVEKRKQIARDGYKDLKNLSLIIYLNERRNPILFKLVRQRVKFQARQVQKLVDHFHRTFCPVLTNAIPKPNAPPMRIAASPTSAQIIPFYDDSKFGIIVD
;
A
#
# COMPACT_ATOMS: atom_id res chain seq x y z
N MET A 1 -24.89 12.87 -1.44
CA MET A 1 -23.42 12.98 -1.41
C MET A 1 -23.00 13.21 0.04
N GLY A 2 -22.60 12.16 0.76
CA GLY A 2 -22.20 12.27 2.17
C GLY A 2 -20.68 12.27 2.29
N ASN A 3 -20.11 13.36 2.81
CA ASN A 3 -18.70 13.48 3.13
C ASN A 3 -18.27 12.38 4.11
N LEU A 4 -17.52 11.40 3.63
CA LEU A 4 -17.06 10.22 4.36
C LEU A 4 -15.72 10.46 5.10
N MET A 5 -15.44 11.69 5.55
CA MET A 5 -14.12 12.07 6.08
C MET A 5 -14.09 12.47 7.57
N THR A 6 -15.19 12.37 8.31
CA THR A 6 -15.18 12.71 9.75
C THR A 6 -15.88 11.64 10.59
N ARG A 7 -15.44 10.38 10.49
CA ARG A 7 -15.64 9.45 11.60
C ARG A 7 -14.49 9.64 12.58
N SER A 8 -14.80 10.26 13.73
CA SER A 8 -13.91 10.37 14.88
C SER A 8 -13.29 8.99 15.18
N LEU A 9 -11.97 8.91 15.03
CA LEU A 9 -11.19 7.69 15.26
C LEU A 9 -11.34 7.27 16.73
N PRO A 10 -11.49 5.97 17.04
CA PRO A 10 -11.54 5.50 18.42
C PRO A 10 -10.18 5.67 19.11
N ASP A 11 -10.22 6.28 20.29
CA ASP A 11 -9.08 6.77 21.09
C ASP A 11 -8.13 5.67 21.61
N HIS A 12 -8.51 4.40 21.54
CA HIS A 12 -7.83 3.35 22.31
C HIS A 12 -6.95 2.46 21.43
N TYR A 13 -5.93 3.02 20.79
CA TYR A 13 -4.66 2.32 20.45
C TYR A 13 -3.63 3.33 19.92
N LEU A 14 -3.19 4.25 20.80
CA LEU A 14 -1.98 5.04 20.57
C LEU A 14 -0.78 4.14 20.88
N PRO A 15 0.10 3.80 19.90
CA PRO A 15 1.36 3.14 20.23
C PRO A 15 2.20 4.12 21.05
N THR A 16 2.69 3.68 22.21
CA THR A 16 3.44 4.47 23.20
C THR A 16 4.73 5.08 22.65
N GLU A 17 5.19 4.63 21.48
CA GLU A 17 6.48 4.99 20.90
C GLU A 17 6.33 5.39 19.41
N LEU A 18 5.64 6.49 19.17
CA LEU A 18 5.80 7.26 17.93
C LEU A 18 6.99 8.21 18.11
N PRO A 19 8.17 7.95 17.52
CA PRO A 19 9.18 8.99 17.40
C PRO A 19 8.63 10.04 16.43
N LEU A 20 8.20 11.18 17.00
CA LEU A 20 7.75 12.37 16.26
C LEU A 20 8.91 13.06 15.53
N VAL A 21 10.16 12.68 15.82
CA VAL A 21 11.35 13.26 15.22
C VAL A 21 11.84 12.33 14.11
N TYR A 22 11.72 12.78 12.86
CA TYR A 22 12.24 12.10 11.69
C TYR A 22 13.76 12.34 11.62
N PRO A 23 14.59 11.31 11.37
CA PRO A 23 16.01 11.53 11.11
C PRO A 23 16.18 12.42 9.87
N GLU A 24 17.01 13.46 9.97
CA GLU A 24 17.27 14.42 8.87
C GLU A 24 17.75 13.74 7.57
N GLU A 25 18.32 12.53 7.69
CA GLU A 25 18.77 11.68 6.58
C GLU A 25 17.67 11.31 5.56
N TYR A 26 16.38 11.49 5.86
CA TYR A 26 15.29 11.22 4.92
C TYR A 26 14.72 12.46 4.20
N CYS A 27 15.28 13.65 4.44
CA CYS A 27 14.85 14.89 3.80
C CYS A 27 15.69 15.21 2.56
N VAL A 28 15.61 14.41 1.48
CA VAL A 28 16.34 14.70 0.23
C VAL A 28 15.45 14.51 -1.01
N TYR A 29 14.76 15.58 -1.41
CA TYR A 29 14.29 15.78 -2.80
C TYR A 29 15.51 15.97 -3.74
N PRO A 30 15.47 15.68 -5.07
CA PRO A 30 14.30 15.53 -5.95
C PRO A 30 14.19 14.22 -6.74
N THR A 31 12.94 13.95 -7.10
CA THR A 31 12.35 12.88 -7.92
C THR A 31 12.91 12.80 -9.35
N ASN A 32 13.72 11.77 -9.63
CA ASN A 32 13.87 11.04 -10.92
C ASN A 32 14.95 9.95 -10.80
N ARG A 33 15.06 9.31 -9.62
CA ARG A 33 15.98 8.19 -9.41
C ARG A 33 15.65 7.07 -10.40
N ARG A 34 16.65 6.63 -11.18
CA ARG A 34 16.55 5.38 -11.93
C ARG A 34 16.47 4.24 -10.92
N LYS A 35 15.46 3.39 -11.09
CA LYS A 35 15.33 2.17 -10.29
C LYS A 35 16.56 1.30 -10.49
N THR A 36 17.07 0.69 -9.42
CA THR A 36 18.17 -0.29 -9.53
C THR A 36 17.67 -1.55 -10.25
N PRO A 37 18.57 -2.38 -10.80
CA PRO A 37 18.18 -3.66 -11.40
C PRO A 37 17.36 -4.55 -10.45
N GLU A 38 17.68 -4.54 -9.16
CA GLU A 38 16.96 -5.30 -8.12
C GLU A 38 15.55 -4.75 -7.90
N GLU A 39 15.41 -3.41 -7.89
CA GLU A 39 14.08 -2.78 -7.87
C GLU A 39 13.28 -3.18 -9.10
N LEU A 40 13.88 -3.16 -10.29
CA LEU A 40 13.21 -3.56 -11.52
C LEU A 40 12.79 -5.04 -11.52
N GLU A 41 13.59 -5.93 -10.92
CA GLU A 41 13.28 -7.35 -10.83
C GLU A 41 12.07 -7.62 -9.93
N MET A 42 11.96 -6.92 -8.81
CA MET A 42 10.71 -6.95 -8.03
C MET A 42 9.51 -6.51 -8.85
N TYR A 43 9.66 -5.52 -9.75
CA TYR A 43 8.58 -5.09 -10.63
C TYR A 43 8.13 -6.18 -11.63
N ARG A 44 8.89 -7.26 -11.79
CA ARG A 44 8.53 -8.44 -12.59
C ARG A 44 7.90 -9.57 -11.78
N MET A 45 8.06 -9.56 -10.45
CA MET A 45 7.47 -10.57 -9.58
C MET A 45 5.94 -10.55 -9.66
N ASN A 46 5.32 -11.72 -9.51
CA ASN A 46 3.87 -11.85 -9.42
C ASN A 46 3.35 -11.44 -8.03
N ALA A 47 2.04 -11.21 -7.92
CA ALA A 47 1.39 -10.79 -6.68
C ALA A 47 1.63 -11.73 -5.48
N LYS A 48 1.73 -13.06 -5.72
CA LYS A 48 2.01 -14.02 -4.64
C LYS A 48 3.43 -13.81 -4.10
N SER A 49 4.44 -13.80 -4.97
CA SER A 49 5.83 -13.57 -4.60
C SER A 49 6.01 -12.22 -3.89
N LEU A 50 5.41 -11.15 -4.43
CA LEU A 50 5.42 -9.82 -3.80
C LEU A 50 4.82 -9.80 -2.40
N SER A 51 3.74 -10.57 -2.21
CA SER A 51 3.08 -10.69 -0.89
C SER A 51 3.95 -11.44 0.12
N GLU A 52 4.86 -12.31 -0.34
CA GLU A 52 5.74 -13.14 0.50
C GLU A 52 7.07 -12.42 0.82
N CYS A 53 7.54 -11.51 -0.03
CA CYS A 53 8.72 -10.69 0.22
C CYS A 53 8.56 -9.78 1.46
N GLN A 54 9.69 -9.39 2.04
CA GLN A 54 9.73 -8.43 3.13
C GLN A 54 9.35 -7.03 2.60
N ALA A 55 8.76 -6.18 3.45
CA ALA A 55 8.56 -4.77 3.13
C ALA A 55 9.81 -3.96 3.47
N GLY A 56 10.02 -2.86 2.75
CA GLY A 56 11.12 -1.94 3.03
C GLY A 56 12.51 -2.51 2.76
N GLU A 57 12.63 -3.40 1.77
CA GLU A 57 13.91 -3.88 1.24
C GLU A 57 14.73 -2.74 0.61
N PHE A 58 14.05 -1.70 0.11
CA PHE A 58 14.67 -0.55 -0.54
C PHE A 58 14.56 0.69 0.34
N PRO A 59 15.63 1.48 0.48
CA PRO A 59 15.58 2.72 1.24
C PRO A 59 14.62 3.74 0.61
N PHE A 60 13.89 4.46 1.46
CA PHE A 60 13.08 5.60 1.03
C PHE A 60 13.92 6.87 0.99
N TYR A 61 13.89 7.58 -0.13
CA TYR A 61 14.69 8.80 -0.33
C TYR A 61 13.90 10.08 -0.08
N GLY A 62 12.74 10.02 0.58
CA GLY A 62 11.92 11.22 0.83
C GLY A 62 11.22 11.76 -0.42
N ASP A 63 11.15 10.97 -1.50
CA ASP A 63 10.60 11.43 -2.76
C ASP A 63 9.05 11.46 -2.72
N GLU A 64 8.47 12.59 -3.12
CA GLU A 64 7.01 12.79 -3.10
C GLU A 64 6.27 11.78 -4.01
N GLY A 65 6.90 11.36 -5.11
CA GLY A 65 6.34 10.40 -6.06
C GLY A 65 6.01 9.06 -5.38
N THR A 66 6.99 8.45 -4.71
CA THR A 66 6.82 7.20 -3.96
C THR A 66 5.79 7.37 -2.85
N ALA A 67 5.87 8.45 -2.07
CA ALA A 67 4.90 8.75 -1.03
C ALA A 67 3.46 8.84 -1.56
N LYS A 68 3.27 9.53 -2.69
CA LYS A 68 1.98 9.69 -3.36
C LYS A 68 1.49 8.37 -3.94
N ASN A 69 2.35 7.58 -4.57
CA ASN A 69 2.00 6.25 -5.11
C ASN A 69 1.58 5.30 -3.99
N TYR A 70 2.32 5.27 -2.89
CA TYR A 70 1.99 4.48 -1.70
C TYR A 70 0.61 4.87 -1.15
N ARG A 71 0.35 6.16 -0.92
CA ARG A 71 -0.96 6.67 -0.49
C ARG A 71 -2.06 6.31 -1.49
N HIS A 72 -1.80 6.50 -2.78
CA HIS A 72 -2.77 6.26 -3.85
C HIS A 72 -3.15 4.78 -3.94
N SER A 73 -2.19 3.87 -3.78
CA SER A 73 -2.46 2.43 -3.78
C SER A 73 -3.45 2.01 -2.68
N ILE A 74 -3.29 2.54 -1.45
CA ILE A 74 -4.22 2.30 -0.34
C ILE A 74 -5.60 2.89 -0.63
N GLY A 75 -5.65 4.12 -1.16
CA GLY A 75 -6.89 4.77 -1.56
C GLY A 75 -7.65 3.99 -2.63
N ASN A 76 -6.93 3.43 -3.60
CA ASN A 76 -7.51 2.59 -4.65
C ASN A 76 -8.08 1.29 -4.09
N ILE A 77 -7.37 0.61 -3.18
CA ILE A 77 -7.90 -0.57 -2.48
C ILE A 77 -9.22 -0.23 -1.77
N LEU A 78 -9.28 0.90 -1.04
CA LEU A 78 -10.50 1.34 -0.37
C LEU A 78 -11.67 1.62 -1.34
N ALA A 79 -11.40 2.33 -2.43
CA ALA A 79 -12.40 2.65 -3.44
C ALA A 79 -12.97 1.38 -4.10
N LYS A 80 -12.11 0.42 -4.44
CA LYS A 80 -12.53 -0.84 -5.06
C LYS A 80 -13.25 -1.76 -4.09
N MET A 81 -12.82 -1.81 -2.83
CA MET A 81 -13.56 -2.54 -1.80
C MET A 81 -14.98 -1.99 -1.59
N THR A 82 -15.14 -0.66 -1.62
CA THR A 82 -16.46 -0.01 -1.53
C THR A 82 -17.35 -0.41 -2.70
N THR A 83 -16.79 -0.42 -3.92
CA THR A 83 -17.48 -0.84 -5.14
C THR A 83 -17.85 -2.33 -5.11
N LEU A 84 -16.92 -3.19 -4.68
CA LEU A 84 -17.14 -4.63 -4.51
C LEU A 84 -18.29 -4.93 -3.55
N LYS A 85 -18.33 -4.21 -2.42
CA LYS A 85 -19.42 -4.33 -1.44
C LYS A 85 -20.77 -3.92 -2.06
N ALA A 86 -20.81 -2.84 -2.83
CA ALA A 86 -22.04 -2.40 -3.51
C ALA A 86 -22.56 -3.46 -4.49
N TYR A 87 -21.68 -4.11 -5.26
CA TYR A 87 -22.11 -5.22 -6.13
C TYR A 87 -22.59 -6.43 -5.35
N TYR A 88 -21.94 -6.79 -4.23
CA TYR A 88 -22.46 -7.85 -3.37
C TYR A 88 -23.87 -7.53 -2.85
N ASP A 89 -24.09 -6.30 -2.40
CA ASP A 89 -25.41 -5.88 -1.90
C ASP A 89 -26.46 -5.97 -3.02
N GLN A 90 -26.13 -5.61 -4.26
CA GLN A 90 -27.01 -5.79 -5.43
C GLN A 90 -27.29 -7.27 -5.74
N VAL A 91 -26.26 -8.14 -5.72
CA VAL A 91 -26.41 -9.60 -5.90
C VAL A 91 -27.35 -10.17 -4.83
N TYR A 92 -27.16 -9.75 -3.58
CA TYR A 92 -27.97 -10.19 -2.46
C TYR A 92 -29.43 -9.74 -2.59
N THR A 93 -29.68 -8.46 -2.80
CA THR A 93 -31.05 -7.92 -2.93
C THR A 93 -31.78 -8.49 -4.15
N THR A 94 -31.10 -8.59 -5.30
CA THR A 94 -31.69 -9.15 -6.52
C THR A 94 -31.95 -10.64 -6.38
N GLY A 95 -31.01 -11.37 -5.76
CA GLY A 95 -31.13 -12.80 -5.50
C GLY A 95 -32.31 -13.13 -4.58
N LEU A 96 -32.51 -12.35 -3.51
CA LEU A 96 -33.67 -12.50 -2.62
C LEU A 96 -35.01 -12.22 -3.32
N ARG A 97 -35.02 -11.30 -4.30
CA ARG A 97 -36.22 -10.99 -5.10
C ARG A 97 -36.46 -11.99 -6.24
N GLY A 98 -35.66 -13.05 -6.33
CA GLY A 98 -35.77 -14.04 -7.40
C GLY A 98 -35.26 -13.56 -8.77
N GLY A 99 -34.68 -12.36 -8.86
CA GLY A 99 -34.20 -11.76 -10.12
C GLY A 99 -33.00 -12.48 -10.75
N LYS A 100 -32.61 -12.05 -11.95
CA LYS A 100 -31.41 -12.56 -12.63
C LYS A 100 -30.16 -11.93 -12.02
N ILE A 101 -29.27 -12.75 -11.46
CA ILE A 101 -28.04 -12.28 -10.79
C ILE A 101 -26.75 -12.54 -11.58
N ASN A 102 -26.80 -13.27 -12.71
CA ASN A 102 -25.59 -13.67 -13.45
C ASN A 102 -24.71 -12.48 -13.85
N GLY A 103 -25.30 -11.43 -14.44
CA GLY A 103 -24.55 -10.21 -14.79
C GLY A 103 -23.95 -9.49 -13.57
N LEU A 104 -24.66 -9.48 -12.44
CA LEU A 104 -24.16 -8.89 -11.19
C LEU A 104 -23.00 -9.70 -10.59
N ILE A 105 -23.06 -11.03 -10.69
CA ILE A 105 -21.97 -11.93 -10.31
C ILE A 105 -20.73 -11.65 -11.16
N GLN A 106 -20.88 -11.52 -12.48
CA GLN A 106 -19.76 -11.18 -13.36
C GLN A 106 -19.13 -9.83 -13.00
N LEU A 107 -19.94 -8.80 -12.73
CA LEU A 107 -19.45 -7.49 -12.30
C LEU A 107 -18.73 -7.56 -10.95
N PHE A 108 -19.25 -8.35 -10.01
CA PHE A 108 -18.58 -8.61 -8.73
C PHE A 108 -17.23 -9.30 -8.92
N CYS A 109 -17.16 -10.37 -9.73
CA CYS A 109 -15.92 -11.08 -10.03
C CYS A 109 -14.89 -10.15 -10.71
N ASN A 110 -15.33 -9.27 -11.61
CA ASN A 110 -14.48 -8.25 -12.19
C ASN A 110 -13.89 -7.31 -11.12
N GLN A 111 -14.69 -6.89 -10.14
CA GLN A 111 -14.16 -6.09 -9.02
C GLN A 111 -13.18 -6.86 -8.13
N VAL A 112 -13.36 -8.18 -7.94
CA VAL A 112 -12.36 -9.00 -7.23
C VAL A 112 -11.03 -8.97 -7.96
N ASN A 113 -11.03 -9.15 -9.29
CA ASN A 113 -9.81 -9.11 -10.11
C ASN A 113 -9.12 -7.74 -10.05
N ILE A 114 -9.89 -6.66 -10.15
CA ILE A 114 -9.37 -5.30 -10.02
C ILE A 114 -8.79 -5.07 -8.61
N LEU A 115 -9.45 -5.57 -7.57
CA LEU A 115 -8.96 -5.47 -6.19
C LEU A 115 -7.65 -6.26 -6.01
N CYS A 116 -7.53 -7.47 -6.58
CA CYS A 116 -6.27 -8.22 -6.60
C CYS A 116 -5.13 -7.40 -7.20
N HIS A 117 -5.38 -6.73 -8.34
CA HIS A 117 -4.38 -5.89 -8.99
C HIS A 117 -3.94 -4.70 -8.12
N HIS A 118 -4.87 -4.07 -7.38
CA HIS A 118 -4.49 -2.99 -6.47
C HIS A 118 -3.71 -3.48 -5.24
N TYR A 119 -3.99 -4.69 -4.74
CA TYR A 119 -3.13 -5.31 -3.73
C TYR A 119 -1.72 -5.56 -4.26
N GLU A 120 -1.59 -6.03 -5.50
CA GLU A 120 -0.29 -6.20 -6.16
C GLU A 120 0.48 -4.88 -6.24
N ILE A 121 -0.15 -3.81 -6.72
CA ILE A 121 0.45 -2.47 -6.74
C ILE A 121 0.89 -2.08 -5.32
N PHE A 122 0.03 -2.22 -4.32
CA PHE A 122 0.38 -1.90 -2.94
C PHE A 122 1.58 -2.72 -2.42
N PHE A 123 1.71 -4.00 -2.78
CA PHE A 123 2.86 -4.80 -2.40
C PHE A 123 4.15 -4.33 -3.07
N ARG A 124 4.08 -3.87 -4.33
CA ARG A 124 5.21 -3.22 -5.01
C ARG A 124 5.60 -1.93 -4.31
N GLU A 125 4.64 -1.06 -4.01
CA GLU A 125 4.92 0.20 -3.30
C GLU A 125 5.43 -0.04 -1.86
N SER A 126 5.07 -1.17 -1.24
CA SER A 126 5.55 -1.56 0.09
C SER A 126 6.97 -2.11 0.10
N SER A 127 7.63 -2.28 -1.05
CA SER A 127 9.05 -2.66 -1.08
C SER A 127 9.96 -1.54 -0.58
N VAL A 128 9.51 -0.29 -0.64
CA VAL A 128 10.25 0.88 -0.19
C VAL A 128 9.97 1.13 1.29
N LYS A 129 11.01 1.40 2.07
CA LYS A 129 10.96 1.61 3.52
C LYS A 129 10.49 3.02 3.86
N VAL A 130 9.25 3.33 3.49
CA VAL A 130 8.67 4.66 3.67
C VAL A 130 8.62 5.09 5.14
N ASP A 131 8.51 4.14 6.07
CA ASP A 131 8.68 4.32 7.51
C ASP A 131 8.97 2.96 8.19
N LYS A 132 9.08 2.94 9.53
CA LYS A 132 9.27 1.72 10.33
C LYS A 132 8.04 0.79 10.39
N TYR A 133 6.90 1.21 9.86
CA TYR A 133 5.59 0.55 9.98
C TYR A 133 5.13 -0.12 8.67
N VAL A 134 5.90 0.01 7.59
CA VAL A 134 5.57 -0.51 6.26
C VAL A 134 5.31 -2.02 6.26
N GLU A 135 6.12 -2.81 6.97
CA GLU A 135 5.94 -4.27 7.07
C GLU A 135 4.62 -4.64 7.76
N LYS A 136 4.25 -3.88 8.80
CA LYS A 136 2.98 -4.11 9.49
C LYS A 136 1.78 -3.80 8.58
N ARG A 137 1.86 -2.75 7.75
CA ARG A 137 0.85 -2.47 6.73
C ARG A 137 0.83 -3.55 5.64
N LYS A 138 1.99 -4.03 5.21
CA LYS A 138 2.11 -5.16 4.27
C LYS A 138 1.45 -6.42 4.81
N GLN A 139 1.66 -6.74 6.09
CA GLN A 139 1.00 -7.89 6.74
C GLN A 139 -0.53 -7.79 6.76
N ILE A 140 -1.09 -6.62 7.11
CA ILE A 140 -2.56 -6.40 7.06
C ILE A 140 -3.09 -6.64 5.63
N ALA A 141 -2.36 -6.15 4.63
CA ALA A 141 -2.73 -6.35 3.23
C ALA A 141 -2.60 -7.81 2.77
N ARG A 142 -1.58 -8.55 3.24
CA ARG A 142 -1.44 -10.00 2.97
C ARG A 142 -2.67 -10.78 3.44
N ASP A 143 -3.16 -10.47 4.63
CA ASP A 143 -4.33 -11.15 5.21
C ASP A 143 -5.59 -10.90 4.37
N GLY A 144 -5.77 -9.65 3.89
CA GLY A 144 -6.81 -9.32 2.91
C GLY A 144 -6.62 -10.08 1.61
N TYR A 145 -5.46 -10.00 0.99
CA TYR A 145 -5.16 -10.62 -0.29
C TYR A 145 -5.41 -12.14 -0.30
N LYS A 146 -4.98 -12.86 0.74
CA LYS A 146 -5.19 -14.31 0.89
C LYS A 146 -6.66 -14.72 0.91
N ASP A 147 -7.55 -13.86 1.39
CA ASP A 147 -8.99 -14.14 1.47
C ASP A 147 -9.74 -13.86 0.16
N LEU A 148 -9.14 -13.15 -0.81
CA LEU A 148 -9.80 -12.81 -2.08
C LEU A 148 -10.26 -14.06 -2.85
N LYS A 149 -9.48 -15.14 -2.81
CA LYS A 149 -9.86 -16.42 -3.43
C LYS A 149 -11.19 -16.96 -2.92
N ASN A 150 -11.55 -16.69 -1.66
CA ASN A 150 -12.79 -17.16 -1.05
C ASN A 150 -14.02 -16.36 -1.53
N LEU A 151 -13.82 -15.20 -2.17
CA LEU A 151 -14.91 -14.45 -2.80
C LEU A 151 -15.40 -15.09 -4.10
N SER A 152 -14.59 -15.96 -4.72
CA SER A 152 -14.99 -16.75 -5.89
C SER A 152 -16.22 -17.62 -5.62
N LEU A 153 -16.49 -17.97 -4.35
CA LEU A 153 -17.69 -18.71 -3.94
C LEU A 153 -19.00 -18.07 -4.40
N ILE A 154 -18.99 -16.78 -4.73
CA ILE A 154 -20.15 -16.08 -5.27
C ILE A 154 -20.69 -16.71 -6.56
N ILE A 155 -19.85 -17.36 -7.37
CA ILE A 155 -20.27 -17.98 -8.65
C ILE A 155 -21.35 -19.05 -8.44
N TYR A 156 -21.26 -19.79 -7.33
CA TYR A 156 -22.21 -20.86 -6.99
C TYR A 156 -23.59 -20.34 -6.57
N LEU A 157 -23.73 -19.02 -6.34
CA LEU A 157 -25.03 -18.42 -6.03
C LEU A 157 -25.98 -18.46 -7.24
N ASN A 158 -25.44 -18.48 -8.46
CA ASN A 158 -26.25 -18.54 -9.67
C ASN A 158 -27.05 -19.84 -9.75
N GLU A 159 -26.44 -20.96 -9.34
CA GLU A 159 -27.03 -22.30 -9.42
C GLU A 159 -27.92 -22.62 -8.20
N ARG A 160 -27.40 -22.39 -6.99
CA ARG A 160 -28.01 -22.93 -5.77
C ARG A 160 -28.90 -21.94 -5.03
N ARG A 161 -28.70 -20.63 -5.24
CA ARG A 161 -29.34 -19.52 -4.51
C ARG A 161 -29.48 -19.77 -2.99
N ASN A 162 -28.54 -20.51 -2.41
CA ASN A 162 -28.65 -21.05 -1.07
C ASN A 162 -28.39 -19.93 -0.03
N PRO A 163 -29.28 -19.70 0.95
CA PRO A 163 -29.08 -18.71 2.01
C PRO A 163 -27.76 -18.87 2.79
N ILE A 164 -27.32 -20.10 3.00
CA ILE A 164 -26.04 -20.41 3.67
C ILE A 164 -24.87 -19.87 2.83
N LEU A 165 -24.91 -20.07 1.51
CA LEU A 165 -23.88 -19.58 0.61
C LEU A 165 -23.85 -18.05 0.56
N PHE A 166 -25.02 -17.38 0.54
CA PHE A 166 -25.09 -15.93 0.67
C PHE A 166 -24.42 -15.45 1.97
N LYS A 167 -24.72 -16.10 3.10
CA LYS A 167 -24.11 -15.77 4.40
C LYS A 167 -22.59 -15.92 4.36
N LEU A 168 -22.07 -16.98 3.75
CA LEU A 168 -20.62 -17.20 3.61
C LEU A 168 -19.96 -16.11 2.78
N VAL A 169 -20.48 -15.78 1.59
CA VAL A 169 -19.94 -14.70 0.75
C VAL A 169 -20.01 -13.37 1.48
N ARG A 170 -21.11 -13.08 2.19
CA ARG A 170 -21.25 -11.87 3.02
C ARG A 170 -20.15 -11.76 4.07
N GLN A 171 -19.84 -12.86 4.75
CA GLN A 171 -18.81 -12.89 5.78
C GLN A 171 -17.42 -12.58 5.19
N ARG A 172 -17.12 -13.10 4.00
CA ARG A 172 -15.87 -12.82 3.26
C ARG A 172 -15.79 -11.37 2.80
N VAL A 173 -16.86 -10.81 2.23
CA VAL A 173 -16.94 -9.37 1.88
C VAL A 173 -16.75 -8.49 3.12
N LYS A 174 -17.34 -8.86 4.26
CA LYS A 174 -17.14 -8.15 5.54
C LYS A 174 -15.73 -8.29 6.08
N PHE A 175 -15.09 -9.45 5.90
CA PHE A 175 -13.69 -9.63 6.29
C PHE A 175 -12.79 -8.71 5.47
N GLN A 176 -12.94 -8.69 4.15
CA GLN A 176 -12.21 -7.78 3.27
C GLN A 176 -12.39 -6.31 3.65
N ALA A 177 -13.65 -5.87 3.85
CA ALA A 177 -13.94 -4.51 4.29
C ALA A 177 -13.18 -4.15 5.58
N ARG A 178 -13.11 -5.07 6.55
CA ARG A 178 -12.38 -4.87 7.80
C ARG A 178 -10.87 -4.79 7.60
N GLN A 179 -10.29 -5.63 6.74
CA GLN A 179 -8.84 -5.58 6.47
C GLN A 179 -8.46 -4.28 5.77
N VAL A 180 -9.25 -3.85 4.79
CA VAL A 180 -9.06 -2.58 4.09
C VAL A 180 -9.19 -1.40 5.05
N GLN A 181 -10.19 -1.40 5.94
CA GLN A 181 -10.31 -0.35 6.94
C GLN A 181 -9.11 -0.35 7.91
N LYS A 182 -8.68 -1.52 8.39
CA LYS A 182 -7.47 -1.63 9.23
C LYS A 182 -6.23 -1.06 8.54
N LEU A 183 -6.07 -1.33 7.24
CA LEU A 183 -4.95 -0.80 6.46
C LEU A 183 -5.00 0.74 6.38
N VAL A 184 -6.17 1.29 6.08
CA VAL A 184 -6.41 2.74 6.01
C VAL A 184 -6.18 3.42 7.36
N ASP A 185 -6.73 2.85 8.44
CA ASP A 185 -6.57 3.38 9.80
C ASP A 185 -5.11 3.34 10.22
N HIS A 186 -4.41 2.24 9.93
CA HIS A 186 -2.99 2.12 10.23
C HIS A 186 -2.18 3.15 9.45
N PHE A 187 -2.45 3.33 8.15
CA PHE A 187 -1.82 4.35 7.32
C PHE A 187 -2.03 5.77 7.87
N HIS A 188 -3.27 6.14 8.19
CA HIS A 188 -3.57 7.47 8.73
C HIS A 188 -2.90 7.72 10.07
N ARG A 189 -2.77 6.69 10.92
CA ARG A 189 -2.12 6.81 12.24
C ARG A 189 -0.60 6.90 12.17
N THR A 190 0.02 6.28 11.17
CA THR A 190 1.49 6.09 11.14
C THR A 190 2.22 6.93 10.10
N PHE A 191 1.63 7.10 8.92
CA PHE A 191 2.32 7.72 7.78
C PHE A 191 1.74 9.08 7.40
N CYS A 192 0.44 9.29 7.59
CA CYS A 192 -0.17 10.59 7.27
C CYS A 192 0.44 11.77 8.05
N PRO A 193 0.80 11.64 9.36
CA PRO A 193 1.49 12.70 10.09
C PRO A 193 2.86 13.04 9.48
N VAL A 194 3.57 12.02 8.98
CA VAL A 194 4.88 12.15 8.33
C VAL A 194 4.75 12.97 7.04
N LEU A 195 3.74 12.70 6.22
CA LEU A 195 3.50 13.45 4.98
C LEU A 195 3.18 14.93 5.24
N THR A 196 2.42 15.24 6.29
CA THR A 196 2.14 16.64 6.66
C THR A 196 3.37 17.40 7.15
N ASN A 197 4.36 16.71 7.73
CA ASN A 197 5.57 17.34 8.26
C ASN A 197 6.70 17.42 7.21
N ALA A 198 6.75 16.48 6.26
CA ALA A 198 7.80 16.40 5.23
C ALA A 198 7.52 17.26 3.98
N ILE A 199 6.28 17.70 3.76
CA ILE A 199 5.92 18.60 2.65
C ILE A 199 5.99 20.04 3.18
N PRO A 200 6.95 20.87 2.75
CA PRO A 200 7.00 22.28 3.15
C PRO A 200 5.68 22.95 2.78
N LYS A 201 5.18 23.82 3.65
CA LYS A 201 4.00 24.65 3.33
C LYS A 201 4.24 25.32 1.99
N PRO A 202 3.22 25.48 1.12
CA PRO A 202 3.39 26.01 -0.25
C PRO A 202 4.04 27.41 -0.32
N ASN A 203 4.14 28.12 0.81
CA ASN A 203 4.78 29.43 0.94
C ASN A 203 6.05 29.41 1.81
N ALA A 204 6.61 28.24 2.13
CA ALA A 204 7.90 28.15 2.80
C ALA A 204 8.99 28.59 1.80
N PRO A 205 9.92 29.48 2.17
CA PRO A 205 11.01 29.87 1.29
C PRO A 205 11.79 28.62 0.85
N PRO A 206 12.25 28.56 -0.41
CA PRO A 206 12.99 27.41 -0.91
C PRO A 206 14.16 27.15 0.03
N MET A 207 14.16 25.97 0.66
CA MET A 207 15.26 25.52 1.50
C MET A 207 16.51 25.57 0.63
N ARG A 208 17.50 26.37 1.03
CA ARG A 208 18.77 26.52 0.27
C ARG A 208 19.33 25.12 0.08
N ILE A 209 19.28 24.63 -1.16
CA ILE A 209 19.99 23.45 -1.60
C ILE A 209 21.46 23.79 -1.35
N ALA A 210 22.07 23.19 -0.32
CA ALA A 210 23.52 23.11 -0.26
C ALA A 210 23.91 22.43 -1.57
N ALA A 211 24.51 23.19 -2.48
CA ALA A 211 24.89 22.71 -3.80
C ALA A 211 25.57 21.36 -3.61
N SER A 212 24.99 20.31 -4.20
CA SER A 212 25.57 18.98 -4.22
C SER A 212 27.03 19.16 -4.65
N PRO A 213 28.02 18.65 -3.90
CA PRO A 213 29.42 18.88 -4.19
C PRO A 213 29.69 18.45 -5.63
N THR A 214 29.88 19.44 -6.51
CA THR A 214 30.29 19.22 -7.90
C THR A 214 31.56 18.39 -7.88
N SER A 215 31.69 17.50 -8.87
CA SER A 215 32.68 16.41 -9.01
C SER A 215 34.12 16.72 -8.60
N ALA A 216 34.50 18.00 -8.57
CA ALA A 216 35.79 18.48 -8.05
C ALA A 216 36.00 18.29 -6.52
N GLN A 217 34.98 17.89 -5.75
CA GLN A 217 35.10 17.63 -4.30
C GLN A 217 35.09 16.15 -3.92
N ILE A 218 35.16 15.23 -4.88
CA ILE A 218 35.44 13.83 -4.58
C ILE A 218 36.94 13.74 -4.26
N ILE A 219 37.27 13.94 -2.99
CA ILE A 219 38.58 13.59 -2.44
C ILE A 219 38.70 12.06 -2.58
N PRO A 220 39.65 11.53 -3.37
CA PRO A 220 39.77 10.10 -3.58
C PRO A 220 40.17 9.44 -2.26
N PHE A 221 39.22 8.77 -1.62
CA PHE A 221 39.49 7.76 -0.61
C PHE A 221 40.08 6.53 -1.31
N TYR A 222 41.31 6.63 -1.77
CA TYR A 222 42.15 5.48 -2.11
C TYR A 222 43.47 5.64 -1.37
N ASP A 223 43.49 5.07 -0.18
CA ASP A 223 44.66 4.95 0.67
C ASP A 223 45.48 3.76 0.18
N ASP A 224 46.36 4.01 -0.80
CA ASP A 224 47.29 3.01 -1.34
C ASP A 224 48.37 2.58 -0.32
N SER A 225 48.39 3.15 0.89
CA SER A 225 49.38 2.79 1.91
C SER A 225 49.14 1.43 2.59
N LYS A 226 48.06 0.71 2.25
CA LYS A 226 47.80 -0.64 2.77
C LYS A 226 48.31 -1.80 1.92
N PHE A 227 48.87 -1.56 0.74
CA PHE A 227 49.58 -2.61 0.00
C PHE A 227 51.07 -2.32 0.07
N GLY A 228 51.68 -2.77 1.17
CA GLY A 228 53.13 -2.82 1.34
C GLY A 228 53.76 -3.72 0.28
N ILE A 229 54.09 -3.13 -0.86
CA ILE A 229 54.98 -3.74 -1.83
C ILE A 229 56.37 -3.30 -1.41
N ILE A 230 57.06 -4.18 -0.68
CA ILE A 230 58.49 -4.07 -0.42
C ILE A 230 59.18 -4.39 -1.75
N VAL A 231 59.76 -3.38 -2.39
CA VAL A 231 60.67 -3.54 -3.53
C VAL A 231 61.97 -2.85 -3.15
N ASP A 232 62.91 -3.65 -2.65
CA ASP A 232 64.34 -3.67 -3.03
C ASP A 232 65.06 -4.78 -2.25
#